data_AF-A0A8J5TD80-F1
#
_entry.id   AF-A0A8J5TD80-F1
#
_cell.length_a   1.000
_cell.length_b   1.000
_cell.length_c   1.000
_cell.angle_alpha   90.00
_cell.angle_beta   90.00
_cell.angle_gamma   90.00
#
_symmetry.space_group_name_H-M   'P 1'
#
loop_
_entity.id
_entity.type
_entity.pdbx_description
1 polymer ?
#
loop_
_entity_poly.entity_id
_entity_poly.type
_entity_poly.pdbx_seq_one_letter_code
_entity_poly.pdbx_strand_id
1 'polypeptide(L)'
;MATLIDILLGVKLRNCGSDSANTENKSLSKVLSGTLSSAETAFSMHKYFLDFLRSKCAIIRSATYTLLTSYIKNVSHVFNEEAMKVLSSALLGTFHEKDPSCHSSMWDAFLVFSRRFPEAWSYCNIHKVVFSQFWYFLQNGCYGSKQASYPLLVQFLESIPSKAIVTEQFTYDFLHNLWAGRNLRQLSAAESLAFFTAFKQSFLWLLKVPSRNSGGDSSDDIPIKLITTILAKNVWHDYLLVSSSTNQDNNLSGSSDEATSGDYLLSHKKSLLASNTHYPTYYLQDLGKCIIEILDEISTTENHLVKVACEALLRDCLDIVHQRERLSKFQDHVEQVVSFFLSLDQLVVQKGKTWPLESLARPLVEQSLPVIKSMVSSSAELVPSFYFFLRYLFVL
;
A
#
# COMPACT_ATOMS: atom_id res chain seq x y z
N MET A 1 -25.72 8.14 21.28
CA MET A 1 -26.66 7.34 20.47
C MET A 1 -26.02 6.04 20.00
N ALA A 2 -24.87 6.06 19.31
CA ALA A 2 -24.14 4.86 18.86
C ALA A 2 -23.99 3.80 19.96
N THR A 3 -23.45 4.19 21.12
CA THR A 3 -23.29 3.31 22.29
C THR A 3 -24.60 2.71 22.79
N LEU A 4 -25.71 3.46 22.75
CA LEU A 4 -27.02 2.94 23.16
C LEU A 4 -27.55 1.91 22.15
N ILE A 5 -27.32 2.14 20.86
CA ILE A 5 -27.67 1.19 19.79
C ILE A 5 -26.84 -0.09 19.96
N ASP A 6 -25.53 0.02 20.14
CA ASP A 6 -24.65 -1.14 20.30
C ASP A 6 -24.99 -1.96 21.56
N ILE A 7 -25.24 -1.30 22.69
CA ILE A 7 -25.59 -2.00 23.95
C ILE A 7 -26.97 -2.62 23.87
N LEU A 8 -27.99 -1.86 23.50
CA LEU A 8 -29.36 -2.35 23.56
C LEU A 8 -29.66 -3.30 22.40
N LEU A 9 -29.30 -2.93 21.18
CA LEU A 9 -29.64 -3.70 19.98
C LEU A 9 -28.58 -4.73 19.60
N GLY A 10 -27.32 -4.54 19.98
CA GLY A 10 -26.25 -5.53 19.74
C GLY A 10 -26.36 -6.78 20.61
N VAL A 11 -26.93 -6.67 21.82
CA VAL A 11 -27.19 -7.82 22.72
C VAL A 11 -28.22 -8.79 22.14
N LYS A 12 -29.11 -8.31 21.27
CA LYS A 12 -30.21 -9.08 20.65
C LYS A 12 -29.75 -10.29 19.83
N LEU A 13 -28.50 -10.33 19.39
CA LEU A 13 -27.94 -11.42 18.59
C LEU A 13 -27.15 -12.47 19.38
N ARG A 14 -26.77 -12.20 20.64
CA ARG A 14 -25.93 -13.12 21.44
C ARG A 14 -26.74 -14.04 22.37
N ASN A 15 -27.96 -13.64 22.74
CA ASN A 15 -28.74 -14.30 23.80
C ASN A 15 -29.96 -15.10 23.31
N CYS A 16 -30.06 -15.45 22.02
CA CYS A 16 -31.16 -16.28 21.52
C CYS A 16 -31.02 -17.79 21.88
N GLY A 17 -30.51 -18.10 23.09
CA GLY A 17 -30.10 -19.46 23.47
C GLY A 17 -30.29 -19.86 24.94
N SER A 18 -30.96 -19.08 25.80
CA SER A 18 -31.27 -19.59 27.15
C SER A 18 -32.66 -19.17 27.63
N ASP A 19 -33.54 -20.16 27.70
CA ASP A 19 -34.86 -20.10 28.30
C ASP A 19 -34.76 -19.92 29.83
N SER A 20 -35.01 -18.71 30.33
CA SER A 20 -35.71 -18.48 31.60
C SER A 20 -36.11 -17.00 31.77
N ALA A 21 -37.21 -16.76 32.48
CA ALA A 21 -37.78 -15.47 32.95
C ALA A 21 -38.77 -14.71 32.03
N ASN A 22 -40.07 -15.06 32.12
CA ASN A 22 -41.17 -14.50 31.31
C ASN A 22 -41.54 -13.03 31.57
N THR A 23 -41.15 -12.42 32.70
CA THR A 23 -41.53 -11.03 33.04
C THR A 23 -40.44 -10.02 32.69
N GLU A 24 -39.17 -10.34 32.97
CA GLU A 24 -38.01 -9.55 32.55
C GLU A 24 -37.82 -9.58 31.02
N ASN A 25 -38.07 -10.71 30.37
CA ASN A 25 -38.04 -10.79 28.91
C ASN A 25 -39.12 -9.93 28.24
N LYS A 26 -40.26 -9.69 28.90
CA LYS A 26 -41.34 -8.84 28.37
C LYS A 26 -41.04 -7.35 28.50
N SER A 27 -40.42 -6.92 29.60
CA SER A 27 -39.98 -5.52 29.75
C SER A 27 -38.78 -5.21 28.85
N LEU A 28 -37.81 -6.13 28.77
CA LEU A 28 -36.65 -6.02 27.88
C LEU A 28 -37.08 -5.97 26.41
N SER A 29 -37.95 -6.88 25.96
CA SER A 29 -38.46 -6.86 24.57
C SER A 29 -39.18 -5.54 24.23
N LYS A 30 -39.93 -4.97 25.17
CA LYS A 30 -40.55 -3.64 25.00
C LYS A 30 -39.51 -2.53 24.87
N VAL A 31 -38.50 -2.49 25.74
CA VAL A 31 -37.40 -1.51 25.64
C VAL A 31 -36.69 -1.64 24.29
N LEU A 32 -36.35 -2.86 23.88
CA LEU A 32 -35.70 -3.14 22.59
C LEU A 32 -36.54 -2.68 21.41
N SER A 33 -37.85 -2.94 21.40
CA SER A 33 -38.74 -2.46 20.34
C SER A 33 -38.84 -0.93 20.30
N GLY A 34 -38.89 -0.26 21.46
CA GLY A 34 -38.93 1.20 21.56
C GLY A 34 -37.62 1.84 21.09
N THR A 35 -36.48 1.26 21.47
CA THR A 35 -35.16 1.70 21.00
C THR A 35 -35.02 1.53 19.49
N LEU A 36 -35.47 0.39 18.95
CA LEU A 36 -35.44 0.11 17.52
C LEU A 36 -36.28 1.14 16.74
N SER A 37 -37.54 1.33 17.13
CA SER A 37 -38.43 2.31 16.49
C SER A 37 -37.89 3.74 16.59
N SER A 38 -37.31 4.11 17.73
CA SER A 38 -36.67 5.43 17.88
C SER A 38 -35.45 5.59 16.96
N ALA A 39 -34.63 4.54 16.82
CA ALA A 39 -33.48 4.55 15.93
C ALA A 39 -33.89 4.65 14.45
N GLU A 40 -34.91 3.90 14.03
CA GLU A 40 -35.50 3.97 12.68
C GLU A 40 -36.01 5.39 12.38
N THR A 41 -36.78 5.95 13.32
CA THR A 41 -37.34 7.29 13.16
C THR A 41 -36.22 8.34 13.06
N ALA A 42 -35.21 8.27 13.92
CA ALA A 42 -34.07 9.20 13.90
C ALA A 42 -33.29 9.11 12.58
N PHE A 43 -33.08 7.90 12.05
CA PHE A 43 -32.37 7.68 10.78
C PHE A 43 -33.07 8.41 9.62
N SER A 44 -34.39 8.28 9.53
CA SER A 44 -35.18 8.94 8.48
C SER A 44 -35.32 10.45 8.72
N MET A 45 -35.64 10.89 9.94
CA MET A 45 -35.82 12.31 10.28
C MET A 45 -34.58 13.15 9.99
N HIS A 46 -33.39 12.59 10.24
CA HIS A 46 -32.12 13.29 10.02
C HIS A 46 -31.50 13.00 8.66
N LYS A 47 -32.29 12.57 7.67
CA LYS A 47 -31.83 12.30 6.30
C LYS A 47 -30.55 11.44 6.28
N TYR A 48 -30.58 10.35 7.04
CA TYR A 48 -29.48 9.39 7.14
C TYR A 48 -28.18 9.98 7.71
N PHE A 49 -28.28 11.09 8.44
CA PHE A 49 -27.17 11.80 9.08
C PHE A 49 -26.13 12.40 8.11
N LEU A 50 -26.46 12.54 6.82
CA LEU A 50 -25.52 13.00 5.78
C LEU A 50 -24.94 14.39 6.02
N ASP A 51 -25.73 15.30 6.56
CA ASP A 51 -25.27 16.67 6.84
C ASP A 51 -24.19 16.68 7.93
N PHE A 52 -24.24 15.72 8.86
CA PHE A 52 -23.24 15.61 9.92
C PHE A 52 -21.90 15.06 9.43
N LEU A 53 -21.91 14.21 8.39
CA LEU A 53 -20.68 13.79 7.69
C LEU A 53 -19.96 14.96 7.01
N ARG A 54 -20.68 16.05 6.69
CA ARG A 54 -20.12 17.26 6.05
C ARG A 54 -19.86 18.38 7.06
N SER A 55 -20.00 18.10 8.36
CA SER A 55 -19.79 19.10 9.41
C SER A 55 -18.37 19.66 9.36
N LYS A 56 -18.22 20.96 9.63
CA LYS A 56 -16.91 21.59 9.79
C LYS A 56 -16.15 21.04 11.01
N CYS A 57 -16.86 20.50 12.00
CA CYS A 57 -16.27 19.93 13.21
C CYS A 57 -15.92 18.45 13.03
N ALA A 58 -14.63 18.11 13.13
CA ALA A 58 -14.13 16.73 12.99
C ALA A 58 -14.75 15.77 14.01
N ILE A 59 -14.96 16.22 15.26
CA ILE A 59 -15.60 15.40 16.30
C ILE A 59 -17.01 14.97 15.89
N ILE A 60 -17.78 15.87 15.26
CA ILE A 60 -19.13 15.56 14.76
C ILE A 60 -19.05 14.54 13.62
N ARG A 61 -18.13 14.71 12.67
CA ARG A 61 -17.94 13.76 11.56
C ARG A 61 -17.55 12.37 12.08
N SER A 62 -16.56 12.31 12.96
CA SER A 62 -16.11 11.05 13.59
C SER A 62 -17.23 10.36 14.37
N ALA A 63 -17.99 11.10 15.19
CA ALA A 63 -19.14 10.55 15.90
C ALA A 63 -20.24 10.05 14.96
N THR A 64 -20.40 10.69 13.79
CA THR A 64 -21.36 10.28 12.77
C THR A 64 -20.94 8.99 12.08
N TYR A 65 -19.65 8.81 11.74
CA TYR A 65 -19.15 7.53 11.24
C TYR A 65 -19.40 6.41 12.25
N THR A 66 -19.08 6.61 13.53
CA THR A 66 -19.34 5.63 14.58
C THR A 66 -20.83 5.30 14.72
N LEU A 67 -21.70 6.32 14.62
CA LEU A 67 -23.15 6.13 14.63
C LEU A 67 -23.60 5.26 13.45
N LEU A 68 -23.18 5.59 12.22
CA LEU A 68 -23.52 4.84 11.03
C LEU A 68 -23.00 3.40 11.11
N THR A 69 -21.80 3.16 11.62
CA THR A 69 -21.28 1.81 11.91
C THR A 69 -22.23 1.02 12.81
N SER A 70 -22.77 1.66 13.86
CA SER A 70 -23.72 1.02 14.79
C SER A 70 -25.05 0.68 14.10
N TYR A 71 -25.54 1.57 13.22
CA TYR A 71 -26.73 1.32 12.41
C TYR A 71 -26.53 0.17 11.42
N ILE A 72 -25.40 0.12 10.73
CA ILE A 72 -25.08 -0.95 9.78
C ILE A 72 -25.01 -2.30 10.50
N LYS A 73 -24.45 -2.35 11.71
CA LYS A 73 -24.33 -3.59 12.49
C LYS A 73 -25.68 -4.06 13.03
N ASN A 74 -26.45 -3.16 13.64
CA ASN A 74 -27.56 -3.55 14.52
C ASN A 74 -28.95 -3.20 13.97
N VAL A 75 -29.03 -2.34 12.95
CA VAL A 75 -30.28 -1.78 12.41
C VAL A 75 -30.26 -1.82 10.88
N SER A 76 -29.59 -2.80 10.29
CA SER A 76 -29.30 -2.83 8.84
C SER A 76 -30.53 -2.77 7.93
N HIS A 77 -31.73 -3.12 8.40
CA HIS A 77 -32.94 -3.11 7.58
C HIS A 77 -33.46 -1.71 7.23
N VAL A 78 -32.97 -0.65 7.89
CA VAL A 78 -33.31 0.75 7.53
C VAL A 78 -32.63 1.23 6.25
N PHE A 79 -31.65 0.48 5.74
CA PHE A 79 -30.95 0.76 4.49
C PHE A 79 -31.77 0.26 3.30
N ASN A 80 -32.90 0.91 3.04
CA ASN A 80 -33.73 0.66 1.87
C ASN A 80 -33.06 1.19 0.58
N GLU A 81 -33.67 0.94 -0.59
CA GLU A 81 -33.09 1.31 -1.89
C GLU A 81 -32.78 2.82 -2.01
N GLU A 82 -33.64 3.69 -1.48
CA GLU A 82 -33.43 5.14 -1.49
C GLU A 82 -32.24 5.55 -0.63
N ALA A 83 -32.15 5.01 0.59
CA ALA A 83 -31.02 5.23 1.49
C ALA A 83 -29.72 4.71 0.85
N MET A 84 -29.75 3.53 0.22
CA MET A 84 -28.59 2.93 -0.45
C MET A 84 -28.06 3.78 -1.60
N LYS A 85 -28.94 4.38 -2.42
CA LYS A 85 -28.52 5.30 -3.51
C LYS A 85 -27.69 6.47 -3.00
N VAL A 86 -28.05 7.01 -1.83
CA VAL A 86 -27.35 8.18 -1.27
C VAL A 86 -26.15 7.78 -0.43
N LEU A 87 -26.31 6.81 0.46
CA LEU A 87 -25.28 6.39 1.41
C LEU A 87 -24.13 5.63 0.76
N SER A 88 -24.38 4.90 -0.33
CA SER A 88 -23.30 4.18 -1.02
C SER A 88 -22.20 5.13 -1.49
N SER A 89 -22.57 6.27 -2.08
CA SER A 89 -21.60 7.28 -2.50
C SER A 89 -20.91 7.97 -1.31
N ALA A 90 -21.64 8.19 -0.21
CA ALA A 90 -21.09 8.87 0.98
C ALA A 90 -20.11 7.98 1.76
N LEU A 91 -20.46 6.71 1.98
CA LEU A 91 -19.70 5.78 2.80
C LEU A 91 -18.59 5.06 2.02
N LEU A 92 -18.81 4.70 0.75
CA LEU A 92 -17.73 4.15 -0.08
C LEU A 92 -16.76 5.25 -0.56
N GLY A 93 -17.27 6.46 -0.79
CA GLY A 93 -16.48 7.64 -1.18
C GLY A 93 -15.87 8.42 -0.02
N THR A 94 -15.69 7.79 1.14
CA THR A 94 -15.33 8.47 2.39
C THR A 94 -13.92 9.08 2.42
N PHE A 95 -13.05 8.72 1.48
CA PHE A 95 -11.65 9.13 1.39
C PHE A 95 -11.42 10.63 1.09
N HIS A 96 -12.48 11.43 1.02
CA HIS A 96 -12.41 12.89 1.03
C HIS A 96 -12.15 13.47 2.42
N GLU A 97 -12.28 12.67 3.48
CA GLU A 97 -11.90 13.05 4.85
C GLU A 97 -10.39 13.29 4.91
N LYS A 98 -10.01 14.46 5.43
CA LYS A 98 -8.60 14.89 5.52
C LYS A 98 -8.13 14.98 6.96
N ASP A 99 -9.04 14.93 7.93
CA ASP A 99 -8.69 15.01 9.35
C ASP A 99 -8.36 13.61 9.89
N PRO A 100 -7.11 13.34 10.27
CA PRO A 100 -6.69 12.02 10.72
C PRO A 100 -7.42 11.53 11.98
N SER A 101 -7.99 12.43 12.80
CA SER A 101 -8.79 12.05 13.98
C SER A 101 -10.10 11.35 13.61
N CYS A 102 -10.56 11.50 12.37
CA CYS A 102 -11.76 10.85 11.85
C CYS A 102 -11.46 9.50 11.18
N HIS A 103 -10.22 9.22 10.80
CA HIS A 103 -9.93 8.11 9.88
C HIS A 103 -10.23 6.73 10.47
N SER A 104 -10.05 6.54 11.78
CA SER A 104 -10.38 5.26 12.43
C SER A 104 -11.87 4.93 12.31
N SER A 105 -12.74 5.86 12.73
CA SER A 105 -14.19 5.67 12.64
C SER A 105 -14.68 5.65 11.19
N MET A 106 -14.06 6.45 10.31
CA MET A 106 -14.27 6.44 8.87
C MET A 106 -14.01 5.06 8.25
N TRP A 107 -12.86 4.46 8.54
CA TRP A 107 -12.49 3.13 8.05
C TRP A 107 -13.43 2.06 8.58
N ASP A 108 -13.79 2.10 9.86
CA ASP A 108 -14.77 1.17 10.45
C ASP A 108 -16.10 1.23 9.71
N ALA A 109 -16.61 2.45 9.45
CA ALA A 109 -17.85 2.65 8.71
C ALA A 109 -17.74 2.10 7.29
N PHE A 110 -16.66 2.42 6.57
CA PHE A 110 -16.41 1.93 5.21
C PHE A 110 -16.36 0.40 5.14
N LEU A 111 -15.56 -0.25 5.99
CA LEU A 111 -15.33 -1.69 5.96
C LEU A 111 -16.59 -2.46 6.37
N VAL A 112 -17.28 -2.00 7.41
CA VAL A 112 -18.53 -2.62 7.86
C VAL A 112 -19.63 -2.44 6.82
N PHE A 113 -19.74 -1.26 6.19
CA PHE A 113 -20.71 -0.99 5.14
C PHE A 113 -20.46 -1.85 3.89
N SER A 114 -19.24 -1.83 3.35
CA SER A 114 -18.88 -2.58 2.14
C SER A 114 -19.04 -4.09 2.31
N ARG A 115 -18.75 -4.63 3.50
CA ARG A 115 -18.98 -6.05 3.81
C ARG A 115 -20.46 -6.38 4.00
N ARG A 116 -21.23 -5.51 4.66
CA ARG A 116 -22.64 -5.76 4.98
C ARG A 116 -23.54 -5.66 3.76
N PHE A 117 -23.19 -4.78 2.82
CA PHE A 117 -23.96 -4.47 1.62
C PHE A 117 -23.07 -4.48 0.37
N PRO A 118 -22.66 -5.66 -0.14
CA PRO A 118 -21.84 -5.77 -1.36
C PRO A 118 -22.49 -5.11 -2.59
N GLU A 119 -23.83 -5.06 -2.64
CA GLU A 119 -24.60 -4.38 -3.68
C GLU A 119 -24.40 -2.85 -3.69
N ALA A 120 -23.94 -2.25 -2.58
CA ALA A 120 -23.67 -0.81 -2.48
C ALA A 120 -22.73 -0.30 -3.58
N TRP A 121 -21.77 -1.12 -3.98
CA TRP A 121 -20.82 -0.81 -5.05
C TRP A 121 -21.49 -0.56 -6.41
N SER A 122 -22.70 -1.09 -6.63
CA SER A 122 -23.48 -0.87 -7.87
C SER A 122 -24.20 0.47 -7.90
N TYR A 123 -24.39 1.12 -6.75
CA TYR A 123 -25.11 2.39 -6.62
C TYR A 123 -24.23 3.63 -6.81
N CYS A 124 -22.91 3.45 -6.98
CA CYS A 124 -21.99 4.57 -7.18
C CYS A 124 -20.99 4.29 -8.32
N ASN A 125 -20.51 5.36 -8.96
CA ASN A 125 -19.42 5.25 -9.91
C ASN A 125 -18.11 5.02 -9.14
N ILE A 126 -17.67 3.77 -9.06
CA ILE A 126 -16.50 3.34 -8.27
C ILE A 126 -15.25 4.17 -8.62
N HIS A 127 -14.97 4.34 -9.92
CA HIS A 127 -13.80 5.09 -10.38
C HIS A 127 -13.83 6.56 -9.93
N LYS A 128 -14.97 7.23 -10.15
CA LYS A 128 -15.11 8.66 -9.85
C LYS A 128 -15.24 8.94 -8.36
N VAL A 129 -15.99 8.13 -7.62
CA VAL A 129 -16.37 8.40 -6.24
C VAL A 129 -15.36 7.82 -5.25
N VAL A 130 -14.89 6.60 -5.51
CA VAL A 130 -14.04 5.86 -4.57
C VAL A 130 -12.58 5.99 -4.96
N PHE A 131 -12.21 5.53 -6.15
CA PHE A 131 -10.81 5.44 -6.55
C PHE A 131 -10.13 6.81 -6.65
N SER A 132 -10.77 7.80 -7.29
CA SER A 132 -10.17 9.14 -7.42
C SER A 132 -9.78 9.76 -6.06
N GLN A 133 -10.64 9.61 -5.05
CA GLN A 133 -10.39 10.13 -3.71
C GLN A 133 -9.40 9.27 -2.94
N PHE A 134 -9.49 7.95 -3.10
CA PHE A 134 -8.59 7.02 -2.46
C PHE A 134 -7.14 7.19 -2.95
N TRP A 135 -6.93 7.44 -4.25
CA TRP A 135 -5.61 7.76 -4.79
C TRP A 135 -5.03 9.01 -4.14
N TYR A 136 -5.82 10.08 -4.03
CA TYR A 136 -5.38 11.30 -3.37
C TYR A 136 -5.12 11.07 -1.86
N PHE A 137 -5.94 10.26 -1.19
CA PHE A 137 -5.73 9.86 0.20
C PHE A 137 -4.39 9.13 0.40
N LEU A 138 -4.06 8.17 -0.47
CA LEU A 138 -2.78 7.45 -0.44
C LEU A 138 -1.60 8.37 -0.75
N GLN A 139 -1.66 9.18 -1.83
CA GLN A 139 -0.59 10.09 -2.23
C GLN A 139 -0.21 11.10 -1.14
N ASN A 140 -1.16 11.47 -0.27
CA ASN A 140 -0.91 12.38 0.85
C ASN A 140 -0.51 11.65 2.15
N GLY A 141 -0.12 10.38 2.08
CA GLY A 141 0.28 9.59 3.25
C GLY A 141 -0.84 9.46 4.27
N CYS A 142 -2.07 9.26 3.79
CA CYS A 142 -3.29 9.17 4.60
C CYS A 142 -3.49 10.37 5.54
N TYR A 143 -3.02 11.56 5.13
CA TYR A 143 -3.03 12.81 5.90
C TYR A 143 -2.52 12.68 7.34
N GLY A 144 -1.49 11.85 7.55
CA GLY A 144 -0.88 11.65 8.87
C GLY A 144 -1.48 10.51 9.70
N SER A 145 -2.47 9.78 9.19
CA SER A 145 -3.07 8.61 9.87
C SER A 145 -2.42 7.26 9.48
N LYS A 146 -1.16 7.26 9.02
CA LYS A 146 -0.49 6.10 8.41
C LYS A 146 -0.64 4.82 9.23
N GLN A 147 -0.40 4.89 10.54
CA GLN A 147 -0.49 3.73 11.44
C GLN A 147 -1.91 3.15 11.59
N ALA A 148 -2.95 3.98 11.43
CA ALA A 148 -4.34 3.52 11.47
C ALA A 148 -4.84 3.03 10.10
N SER A 149 -4.41 3.68 9.02
CA SER A 149 -4.93 3.43 7.66
C SER A 149 -4.22 2.30 6.93
N TYR A 150 -2.89 2.22 7.04
CA TYR A 150 -2.08 1.24 6.31
C TYR A 150 -2.42 -0.22 6.63
N PRO A 151 -2.67 -0.61 7.90
CA PRO A 151 -3.10 -1.98 8.22
C PRO A 151 -4.42 -2.42 7.56
N LEU A 152 -5.21 -1.48 7.04
CA LEU A 152 -6.54 -1.73 6.49
C LEU A 152 -6.57 -1.81 4.96
N LEU A 153 -5.44 -1.55 4.28
CA LEU A 153 -5.38 -1.50 2.82
C LEU A 153 -5.70 -2.85 2.16
N VAL A 154 -5.27 -3.97 2.74
CA VAL A 154 -5.64 -5.29 2.21
C VAL A 154 -7.14 -5.55 2.39
N GLN A 155 -7.73 -5.16 3.52
CA GLN A 155 -9.18 -5.30 3.73
C GLN A 155 -9.98 -4.42 2.76
N PHE A 156 -9.46 -3.26 2.40
CA PHE A 156 -10.01 -2.43 1.31
C PHE A 156 -9.95 -3.16 -0.04
N LEU A 157 -8.79 -3.72 -0.38
CA LEU A 157 -8.62 -4.48 -1.63
C LEU A 157 -9.58 -5.68 -1.70
N GLU A 158 -9.79 -6.38 -0.58
CA GLU A 158 -10.72 -7.51 -0.48
C GLU A 158 -12.20 -7.10 -0.55
N SER A 159 -12.55 -5.85 -0.23
CA SER A 159 -13.94 -5.39 -0.24
C SER A 159 -14.42 -4.89 -1.60
N ILE A 160 -13.50 -4.59 -2.52
CA ILE A 160 -13.84 -4.11 -3.86
C ILE A 160 -14.34 -5.28 -4.73
N PRO A 161 -15.39 -5.09 -5.57
CA PRO A 161 -15.83 -6.11 -6.51
C PRO A 161 -14.72 -6.52 -7.49
N SER A 162 -14.53 -7.83 -7.72
CA SER A 162 -13.46 -8.36 -8.58
C SER A 162 -13.40 -7.69 -9.96
N LYS A 163 -14.56 -7.46 -10.60
CA LYS A 163 -14.67 -6.76 -11.89
C LYS A 163 -14.03 -5.36 -11.94
N ALA A 164 -13.84 -4.70 -10.79
CA ALA A 164 -13.21 -3.39 -10.70
C ALA A 164 -11.69 -3.47 -10.43
N ILE A 165 -11.17 -4.62 -10.00
CA ILE A 165 -9.75 -4.83 -9.62
C ILE A 165 -8.95 -5.52 -10.73
N VAL A 166 -9.60 -6.29 -11.60
CA VAL A 166 -8.94 -7.14 -12.62
C VAL A 166 -8.18 -6.35 -13.71
N THR A 167 -8.17 -5.02 -13.66
CA THR A 167 -7.39 -4.21 -14.60
C THR A 167 -5.94 -4.05 -14.16
N GLU A 168 -5.03 -4.22 -15.11
CA GLU A 168 -3.61 -3.91 -14.95
C GLU A 168 -3.42 -2.47 -14.41
N GLN A 169 -4.18 -1.52 -14.98
CA GLN A 169 -4.17 -0.11 -14.59
C GLN A 169 -4.46 0.11 -13.10
N PHE A 170 -5.48 -0.55 -12.53
CA PHE A 170 -5.81 -0.42 -11.11
C PHE A 170 -4.63 -0.83 -10.22
N THR A 171 -3.97 -1.93 -10.55
CA THR A 171 -2.86 -2.46 -9.77
C THR A 171 -1.69 -1.49 -9.73
N TYR A 172 -1.35 -0.92 -10.89
CA TYR A 172 -0.30 0.10 -11.00
C TYR A 172 -0.66 1.38 -10.29
N ASP A 173 -1.88 1.88 -10.49
CA ASP A 173 -2.35 3.09 -9.82
C ASP A 173 -2.30 2.91 -8.30
N PHE A 174 -2.77 1.78 -7.77
CA PHE A 174 -2.74 1.51 -6.34
C PHE A 174 -1.31 1.56 -5.79
N LEU A 175 -0.39 0.79 -6.36
CA LEU A 175 0.98 0.68 -5.86
C LEU A 175 1.75 2.00 -6.03
N HIS A 176 1.54 2.71 -7.15
CA HIS A 176 2.16 3.99 -7.40
C HIS A 176 1.67 5.06 -6.42
N ASN A 177 0.36 5.15 -6.20
CA ASN A 177 -0.23 6.11 -5.26
C ASN A 177 0.18 5.83 -3.81
N LEU A 178 0.24 4.55 -3.42
CA LEU A 178 0.78 4.15 -2.12
C LEU A 178 2.25 4.57 -1.99
N TRP A 179 3.08 4.25 -2.98
CA TRP A 179 4.50 4.59 -2.99
C TRP A 179 4.77 6.10 -2.93
N ALA A 180 3.95 6.90 -3.62
CA ALA A 180 4.00 8.37 -3.56
C ALA A 180 3.69 8.91 -2.16
N GLY A 181 2.83 8.22 -1.40
CA GLY A 181 2.41 8.56 -0.04
C GLY A 181 3.46 8.43 1.06
N ARG A 182 4.63 7.86 0.76
CA ARG A 182 5.67 7.56 1.77
C ARG A 182 6.25 8.79 2.48
N ASN A 183 6.16 9.99 1.89
CA ASN A 183 6.66 11.28 2.40
C ASN A 183 7.85 11.18 3.39
N LEU A 184 9.04 11.01 2.80
CA LEU A 184 10.30 10.69 3.50
C LEU A 184 10.74 11.72 4.55
N ARG A 185 10.24 12.96 4.48
CA ARG A 185 10.66 14.06 5.38
C ARG A 185 9.95 14.03 6.74
N GLN A 186 8.87 13.25 6.88
CA GLN A 186 7.97 13.29 8.04
C GLN A 186 7.67 11.88 8.57
N LEU A 187 8.48 10.88 8.21
CA LEU A 187 8.22 9.49 8.56
C LEU A 187 8.92 9.17 9.88
N SER A 188 8.16 8.82 10.92
CA SER A 188 8.73 8.17 12.11
C SER A 188 9.06 6.70 11.83
N ALA A 189 9.89 6.07 12.67
CA ALA A 189 10.19 4.63 12.54
C ALA A 189 8.93 3.75 12.57
N ALA A 190 7.95 4.08 13.42
CA ALA A 190 6.68 3.36 13.49
C ALA A 190 5.83 3.52 12.21
N GLU A 191 5.83 4.72 11.61
CA GLU A 191 5.15 4.95 10.33
C GLU A 191 5.86 4.28 9.15
N SER A 192 7.20 4.23 9.18
CA SER A 192 8.02 3.49 8.22
C SER A 192 7.66 2.01 8.22
N LEU A 193 7.66 1.39 9.40
CA LEU A 193 7.26 0.00 9.55
C LEU A 193 5.83 -0.25 9.08
N ALA A 194 4.88 0.62 9.46
CA ALA A 194 3.49 0.51 9.01
C ALA A 194 3.36 0.61 7.48
N PHE A 195 4.11 1.53 6.86
CA PHE A 195 4.16 1.69 5.41
C PHE A 195 4.67 0.44 4.71
N PHE A 196 5.86 -0.04 5.08
CA PHE A 196 6.47 -1.21 4.42
C PHE A 196 5.68 -2.48 4.67
N THR A 197 5.08 -2.64 5.85
CA THR A 197 4.16 -3.74 6.12
C THR A 197 2.97 -3.71 5.17
N ALA A 198 2.33 -2.57 5.00
CA ALA A 198 1.18 -2.45 4.10
C ALA A 198 1.58 -2.58 2.62
N PHE A 199 2.70 -1.98 2.22
CA PHE A 199 3.22 -2.13 0.85
C PHE A 199 3.48 -3.60 0.52
N LYS A 200 4.21 -4.32 1.38
CA LYS A 200 4.45 -5.76 1.23
C LYS A 200 3.14 -6.54 1.09
N GLN A 201 2.23 -6.36 2.03
CA GLN A 201 0.98 -7.14 2.08
C GLN A 201 0.09 -6.83 0.87
N SER A 202 -0.05 -5.56 0.48
CA SER A 202 -0.79 -5.18 -0.72
C SER A 202 -0.13 -5.67 -2.01
N PHE A 203 1.21 -5.59 -2.12
CA PHE A 203 1.94 -6.10 -3.28
C PHE A 203 1.73 -7.60 -3.45
N LEU A 204 1.93 -8.38 -2.39
CA LEU A 204 1.73 -9.84 -2.41
C LEU A 204 0.28 -10.23 -2.67
N TRP A 205 -0.68 -9.45 -2.14
CA TRP A 205 -2.09 -9.67 -2.42
C TRP A 205 -2.40 -9.44 -3.90
N LEU A 206 -1.94 -8.32 -4.47
CA LEU A 206 -2.15 -7.95 -5.88
C LEU A 206 -1.46 -8.93 -6.84
N LEU A 207 -0.30 -9.46 -6.47
CA LEU A 207 0.40 -10.51 -7.22
C LEU A 207 -0.45 -11.78 -7.37
N LYS A 208 -1.26 -12.11 -6.35
CA LYS A 208 -2.15 -13.29 -6.31
C LYS A 208 -3.53 -13.05 -6.92
N VAL A 209 -3.90 -11.82 -7.31
CA VAL A 209 -5.22 -11.53 -7.89
C VAL A 209 -5.41 -12.12 -9.29
N PRO A 210 -4.45 -12.00 -10.23
CA PRO A 210 -4.58 -12.58 -11.57
C PRO A 210 -4.77 -14.09 -11.55
N SER A 211 -4.04 -14.81 -10.68
CA SER A 211 -4.12 -16.28 -10.57
C SER A 211 -5.45 -16.78 -10.00
N ARG A 212 -6.22 -15.95 -9.29
CA ARG A 212 -7.55 -16.30 -8.74
C ARG A 212 -8.69 -16.19 -9.76
N ASN A 213 -8.49 -15.43 -10.84
CA ASN A 213 -9.54 -15.09 -11.81
C ASN A 213 -9.26 -15.62 -13.23
N SER A 214 -8.15 -16.31 -13.44
CA SER A 214 -7.72 -16.82 -14.74
C SER A 214 -8.24 -18.24 -14.97
N GLY A 215 -9.21 -18.36 -15.86
CA GLY A 215 -9.56 -19.61 -16.53
C GLY A 215 -8.96 -19.63 -17.93
N GLY A 216 -7.75 -20.18 -18.06
CA GLY A 216 -7.17 -20.60 -19.34
C GLY A 216 -6.57 -19.49 -20.21
N ASP A 217 -5.24 -19.54 -20.31
CA ASP A 217 -4.36 -19.00 -21.35
C ASP A 217 -3.95 -17.50 -21.29
N SER A 218 -2.61 -17.33 -21.18
CA SER A 218 -1.77 -16.11 -21.16
C SER A 218 -1.73 -15.24 -19.88
N SER A 219 -1.79 -15.84 -18.69
CA SER A 219 -1.95 -15.13 -17.40
C SER A 219 -0.66 -14.66 -16.67
N ASP A 220 0.54 -14.92 -17.19
CA ASP A 220 1.79 -14.64 -16.46
C ASP A 220 2.38 -13.24 -16.71
N ASP A 221 1.81 -12.47 -17.64
CA ASP A 221 2.34 -11.15 -18.02
C ASP A 221 2.20 -10.11 -16.89
N ILE A 222 1.08 -10.10 -16.16
CA ILE A 222 0.84 -9.11 -15.09
C ILE A 222 1.80 -9.32 -13.91
N PRO A 223 1.93 -10.52 -13.31
CA PRO A 223 2.87 -10.75 -12.21
C PRO A 223 4.34 -10.42 -12.57
N ILE A 224 4.77 -10.82 -13.78
CA ILE A 224 6.12 -10.50 -14.29
C ILE A 224 6.32 -9.00 -14.43
N LYS A 225 5.35 -8.28 -15.01
CA LYS A 225 5.44 -6.83 -15.14
C LYS A 225 5.44 -6.14 -13.77
N LEU A 226 4.65 -6.59 -12.79
CA LEU A 226 4.68 -6.02 -11.43
C LEU A 226 6.05 -6.17 -10.78
N ILE A 227 6.67 -7.34 -10.91
CA ILE A 227 8.03 -7.57 -10.41
C ILE A 227 9.03 -6.66 -11.10
N THR A 228 9.03 -6.62 -12.44
CA THR A 228 10.04 -5.88 -13.20
C THR A 228 9.88 -4.37 -13.11
N THR A 229 8.66 -3.85 -12.99
CA THR A 229 8.40 -2.40 -12.98
C THR A 229 8.26 -1.81 -11.58
N ILE A 230 7.62 -2.49 -10.65
CA ILE A 230 7.43 -1.98 -9.28
C ILE A 230 8.58 -2.45 -8.40
N LEU A 231 8.78 -3.76 -8.25
CA LEU A 231 9.79 -4.27 -7.31
C LEU A 231 11.22 -3.91 -7.77
N ALA A 232 11.58 -4.19 -9.02
CA ALA A 232 12.93 -3.92 -9.52
C ALA A 232 13.14 -2.42 -9.83
N LYS A 233 12.35 -1.82 -10.72
CA LYS A 233 12.60 -0.44 -11.18
C LYS A 233 12.23 0.68 -10.20
N ASN A 234 11.31 0.45 -9.26
CA ASN A 234 10.94 1.47 -8.28
C ASN A 234 11.51 1.19 -6.89
N VAL A 235 11.16 0.05 -6.30
CA VAL A 235 11.48 -0.26 -4.89
C VAL A 235 12.97 -0.52 -4.72
N TRP A 236 13.55 -1.38 -5.57
CA TRP A 236 14.96 -1.72 -5.52
C TRP A 236 15.88 -0.56 -5.95
N HIS A 237 15.49 0.22 -6.96
CA HIS A 237 16.25 1.42 -7.33
C HIS A 237 16.24 2.50 -6.24
N ASP A 238 15.12 2.69 -5.52
CA ASP A 238 15.04 3.58 -4.36
C ASP A 238 15.95 3.09 -3.23
N TYR A 239 16.08 1.77 -3.04
CA TYR A 239 17.03 1.18 -2.09
C TYR A 239 18.49 1.41 -2.48
N LEU A 240 18.82 1.20 -3.76
CA LEU A 240 20.17 1.42 -4.29
C LEU A 240 20.54 2.90 -4.42
N LEU A 241 19.60 3.83 -4.17
CA LEU A 241 19.77 5.27 -4.35
C LEU A 241 20.14 5.65 -5.80
N VAL A 242 19.77 4.82 -6.76
CA VAL A 242 20.01 5.06 -8.19
C VAL A 242 19.07 6.17 -8.65
N SER A 243 19.64 7.33 -8.95
CA SER A 243 18.87 8.42 -9.56
C SER A 243 18.41 7.97 -10.94
N SER A 244 17.12 8.12 -11.26
CA SER A 244 16.59 7.85 -12.60
C SER A 244 17.20 8.83 -13.61
N SER A 245 18.37 8.52 -14.15
CA SER A 245 19.02 9.27 -15.22
C SER A 245 18.36 8.93 -16.56
N THR A 246 17.15 9.42 -16.77
CA THR A 246 16.53 9.45 -18.10
C THR A 246 15.95 10.82 -18.33
N ASN A 247 16.78 11.69 -18.90
CA ASN A 247 16.43 12.71 -19.88
C ASN A 247 17.76 13.32 -20.38
N GLN A 248 18.46 12.56 -21.22
CA GLN A 248 19.42 13.13 -22.17
C GLN A 248 18.74 13.10 -23.54
N ASP A 249 18.39 14.31 -23.97
CA ASP A 249 18.50 14.84 -25.32
C ASP A 249 17.82 14.09 -26.48
N ASN A 250 16.69 14.64 -26.91
CA ASN A 250 16.42 14.75 -28.35
C ASN A 250 16.11 16.22 -28.67
N ASN A 251 17.00 16.78 -29.47
CA ASN A 251 16.97 18.13 -30.03
C ASN A 251 15.64 18.45 -30.71
N LEU A 252 15.20 19.72 -30.62
CA LEU A 252 14.78 20.50 -31.79
C LEU A 252 14.76 22.00 -31.45
N SER A 253 15.57 22.70 -32.22
CA SER A 253 15.67 24.14 -32.43
C SER A 253 14.33 24.83 -32.71
N GLY A 254 14.20 26.09 -32.29
CA GLY A 254 13.49 27.10 -33.09
C GLY A 254 12.63 28.11 -32.33
N SER A 255 13.13 29.34 -32.32
CA SER A 255 12.36 30.59 -32.46
C SER A 255 11.58 31.16 -31.27
N SER A 256 11.61 32.49 -31.27
CA SER A 256 11.16 33.48 -30.31
C SER A 256 9.67 33.83 -30.40
N ASP A 257 9.27 34.60 -29.38
CA ASP A 257 8.26 35.67 -29.32
C ASP A 257 6.77 35.41 -28.96
N GLU A 258 6.41 36.12 -27.87
CA GLU A 258 5.20 36.88 -27.55
C GLU A 258 3.83 36.23 -27.27
N ALA A 259 3.47 36.33 -25.98
CA ALA A 259 2.26 36.96 -25.40
C ALA A 259 0.83 36.48 -25.77
N THR A 260 0.09 36.00 -24.76
CA THR A 260 -1.06 36.68 -24.09
C THR A 260 -2.14 35.70 -23.55
N SER A 261 -2.39 35.80 -22.23
CA SER A 261 -3.65 35.56 -21.47
C SER A 261 -4.31 34.17 -21.38
N GLY A 262 -4.50 33.72 -20.12
CA GLY A 262 -5.75 33.03 -19.69
C GLY A 262 -5.59 31.70 -18.96
N ASP A 263 -5.64 31.76 -17.62
CA ASP A 263 -6.03 30.70 -16.66
C ASP A 263 -5.22 29.38 -16.54
N TYR A 264 -5.34 28.80 -15.34
CA TYR A 264 -4.71 27.57 -14.80
C TYR A 264 -3.28 27.71 -14.28
N LEU A 265 -3.12 28.17 -13.03
CA LEU A 265 -1.85 28.03 -12.30
C LEU A 265 -1.69 26.59 -11.78
N LEU A 266 -1.42 25.68 -12.72
CA LEU A 266 -0.76 24.40 -12.48
C LEU A 266 0.69 24.72 -12.14
N SER A 267 0.97 24.95 -10.84
CA SER A 267 2.34 25.14 -10.36
C SER A 267 3.09 23.82 -10.53
N HIS A 268 3.85 23.77 -11.62
CA HIS A 268 4.91 22.83 -11.95
C HIS A 268 5.63 22.33 -10.69
N LYS A 269 5.22 21.15 -10.20
CA LYS A 269 6.02 20.30 -9.31
C LYS A 269 7.12 19.64 -10.15
N LYS A 270 7.99 20.47 -10.71
CA LYS A 270 9.18 20.05 -11.45
C LYS A 270 10.11 19.36 -10.45
N SER A 271 10.42 18.10 -10.73
CA SER A 271 11.52 17.28 -10.18
C SER A 271 12.28 17.92 -9.01
N LEU A 272 11.83 17.64 -7.80
CA LEU A 272 12.44 18.11 -6.55
C LEU A 272 13.24 16.99 -5.85
N LEU A 273 13.66 15.98 -6.61
CA LEU A 273 14.41 14.81 -6.12
C LEU A 273 15.92 14.89 -6.38
N ALA A 274 16.40 15.95 -7.03
CA ALA A 274 17.83 16.20 -7.18
C ALA A 274 18.32 17.19 -6.12
N SER A 275 18.68 16.67 -4.93
CA SER A 275 19.80 17.12 -4.08
C SER A 275 19.67 16.58 -2.65
N ASN A 276 20.63 15.72 -2.25
CA ASN A 276 20.98 15.36 -0.87
C ASN A 276 19.83 15.19 0.14
N THR A 277 18.96 14.21 -0.07
CA THR A 277 18.11 13.69 1.01
C THR A 277 18.88 12.59 1.73
N HIS A 278 19.45 12.90 2.91
CA HIS A 278 19.90 11.86 3.83
C HIS A 278 18.66 11.11 4.30
N TYR A 279 18.47 9.90 3.77
CA TYR A 279 17.46 8.99 4.28
C TYR A 279 17.78 8.65 5.73
N PRO A 280 16.77 8.60 6.63
CA PRO A 280 16.99 8.04 7.96
C PRO A 280 17.49 6.59 7.83
N THR A 281 18.48 6.20 8.65
CA THR A 281 19.10 4.85 8.55
C THR A 281 18.08 3.72 8.64
N TYR A 282 17.03 3.89 9.45
CA TYR A 282 15.96 2.88 9.59
C TYR A 282 15.13 2.72 8.30
N TYR A 283 15.02 3.73 7.45
CA TYR A 283 14.25 3.64 6.20
C TYR A 283 14.86 2.61 5.24
N LEU A 284 16.18 2.71 4.99
CA LEU A 284 16.86 1.77 4.10
C LEU A 284 16.88 0.36 4.68
N GLN A 285 17.00 0.23 6.01
CA GLN A 285 16.89 -1.06 6.69
C GLN A 285 15.49 -1.68 6.51
N ASP A 286 14.42 -0.90 6.75
CA ASP A 286 13.05 -1.37 6.58
C ASP A 286 12.74 -1.70 5.11
N LEU A 287 13.25 -0.89 4.17
CA LEU A 287 13.10 -1.10 2.73
C LEU A 287 13.81 -2.38 2.26
N GLY A 288 15.07 -2.57 2.65
CA GLY A 288 15.83 -3.78 2.34
C GLY A 288 15.15 -5.03 2.91
N LYS A 289 14.69 -4.95 4.16
CA LYS A 289 13.90 -6.01 4.80
C LYS A 289 12.59 -6.28 4.05
N CYS A 290 11.88 -5.24 3.62
CA CYS A 290 10.66 -5.37 2.84
C CYS A 290 10.88 -6.13 1.53
N ILE A 291 11.94 -5.78 0.78
CA ILE A 291 12.31 -6.47 -0.48
C ILE A 291 12.59 -7.95 -0.19
N ILE A 292 13.42 -8.23 0.81
CA ILE A 292 13.81 -9.58 1.21
C ILE A 292 12.59 -10.43 1.59
N GLU A 293 11.66 -9.89 2.39
CA GLU A 293 10.44 -10.60 2.78
C GLU A 293 9.49 -10.84 1.61
N ILE A 294 9.40 -9.91 0.65
CA ILE A 294 8.62 -10.11 -0.59
C ILE A 294 9.22 -11.26 -1.40
N LEU A 295 10.55 -11.27 -1.61
CA LEU A 295 11.23 -12.32 -2.36
C LEU A 295 11.11 -13.68 -1.68
N ASP A 296 11.21 -13.73 -0.34
CA ASP A 296 11.03 -14.98 0.42
C ASP A 296 9.61 -15.54 0.23
N GLU A 297 8.57 -14.71 0.33
CA GLU A 297 7.19 -15.16 0.12
C GLU A 297 6.96 -15.64 -1.32
N ILE A 298 7.48 -14.91 -2.32
CA ILE A 298 7.40 -15.31 -3.73
C ILE A 298 8.14 -16.64 -3.94
N SER A 299 9.31 -16.83 -3.33
CA SER A 299 10.09 -18.07 -3.45
C SER A 299 9.33 -19.31 -2.95
N THR A 300 8.43 -19.13 -1.97
CA THR A 300 7.61 -20.24 -1.46
C THR A 300 6.41 -20.56 -2.32
N THR A 301 5.91 -19.58 -3.08
CA THR A 301 4.65 -19.71 -3.83
C THR A 301 4.88 -19.92 -5.32
N GLU A 302 5.83 -19.20 -5.93
CA GLU A 302 6.01 -19.10 -7.38
C GLU A 302 7.51 -19.03 -7.77
N ASN A 303 8.14 -20.20 -7.92
CA ASN A 303 9.58 -20.34 -8.19
C ASN A 303 10.07 -19.63 -9.47
N HIS A 304 9.22 -19.38 -10.46
CA HIS A 304 9.62 -18.69 -11.69
C HIS A 304 9.68 -17.16 -11.48
N LEU A 305 8.75 -16.60 -10.71
CA LEU A 305 8.70 -15.17 -10.40
C LEU A 305 9.90 -14.71 -9.55
N VAL A 306 10.33 -15.54 -8.59
CA VAL A 306 11.53 -15.21 -7.81
C VAL A 306 12.78 -15.15 -8.69
N LYS A 307 12.89 -16.03 -9.70
CA LYS A 307 14.01 -15.98 -10.67
C LYS A 307 13.99 -14.69 -11.49
N VAL A 308 12.82 -14.32 -12.02
CA VAL A 308 12.64 -13.04 -12.75
C VAL A 308 13.04 -11.85 -11.88
N ALA A 309 12.61 -11.83 -10.61
CA ALA A 309 12.99 -10.78 -9.68
C ALA A 309 14.51 -10.76 -9.42
N CYS A 310 15.10 -11.93 -9.17
CA CYS A 310 16.53 -12.06 -8.89
C CYS A 310 17.38 -11.64 -10.10
N GLU A 311 17.01 -12.04 -11.31
CA GLU A 311 17.69 -11.63 -12.55
C GLU A 311 17.66 -10.11 -12.76
N ALA A 312 16.55 -9.45 -12.41
CA ALA A 312 16.44 -8.00 -12.49
C ALA A 312 17.34 -7.31 -11.45
N LEU A 313 17.27 -7.73 -10.18
CA LEU A 313 18.11 -7.18 -9.11
C LEU A 313 19.61 -7.42 -9.36
N LEU A 314 19.96 -8.62 -9.84
CA LEU A 314 21.31 -9.02 -10.17
C LEU A 314 21.91 -8.13 -11.26
N ARG A 315 21.12 -7.80 -12.29
CA ARG A 315 21.54 -6.92 -13.38
C ARG A 315 21.97 -5.55 -12.84
N ASP A 316 21.16 -4.95 -11.97
CA ASP A 316 21.48 -3.64 -11.38
C ASP A 316 22.73 -3.72 -10.49
N CYS A 317 22.89 -4.80 -9.70
CA CYS A 317 24.12 -5.05 -8.93
C CYS A 317 25.35 -5.13 -9.84
N LEU A 318 25.25 -5.88 -10.93
CA LEU A 318 26.34 -6.03 -11.89
C LEU A 318 26.65 -4.69 -12.57
N ASP A 319 25.63 -3.94 -12.99
CA ASP A 319 25.81 -2.62 -13.60
C ASP A 319 26.56 -1.66 -12.67
N ILE A 320 26.26 -1.67 -11.37
CA ILE A 320 27.03 -0.90 -10.38
C ILE A 320 28.51 -1.32 -10.41
N VAL A 321 28.80 -2.62 -10.34
CA VAL A 321 30.17 -3.15 -10.35
C VAL A 321 30.93 -2.80 -11.63
N HIS A 322 30.27 -2.88 -12.79
CA HIS A 322 30.89 -2.62 -14.10
C HIS A 322 31.07 -1.13 -14.38
N GLN A 323 30.22 -0.24 -13.84
CA GLN A 323 30.22 1.20 -14.15
C GLN A 323 31.00 2.06 -13.13
N ARG A 324 31.99 1.48 -12.43
CA ARG A 324 32.82 2.13 -11.39
C ARG A 324 33.28 3.55 -11.73
N GLU A 325 33.75 3.76 -12.96
CA GLU A 325 34.33 5.03 -13.40
C GLU A 325 33.29 6.12 -13.71
N ARG A 326 32.03 5.73 -13.90
CA ARG A 326 30.93 6.64 -14.32
C ARG A 326 29.97 6.99 -13.18
N LEU A 327 29.94 6.18 -12.11
CA LEU A 327 29.05 6.36 -10.98
C LEU A 327 29.61 7.35 -9.96
N SER A 328 28.99 8.53 -9.86
CA SER A 328 29.19 9.40 -8.70
C SER A 328 28.73 8.66 -7.44
N LYS A 329 29.56 8.64 -6.39
CA LYS A 329 29.31 7.90 -5.12
C LYS A 329 29.28 6.37 -5.27
N PHE A 330 30.13 5.79 -6.14
CA PHE A 330 30.27 4.34 -6.29
C PHE A 330 30.40 3.58 -4.94
N GLN A 331 31.16 4.12 -3.98
CA GLN A 331 31.33 3.50 -2.67
C GLN A 331 30.01 3.34 -1.91
N ASP A 332 29.18 4.38 -1.88
CA ASP A 332 27.88 4.33 -1.19
C ASP A 332 26.99 3.23 -1.79
N HIS A 333 26.95 3.10 -3.12
CA HIS A 333 26.17 2.09 -3.82
C HIS A 333 26.67 0.67 -3.51
N VAL A 334 27.99 0.48 -3.48
CA VAL A 334 28.60 -0.80 -3.10
C VAL A 334 28.24 -1.15 -1.65
N GLU A 335 28.37 -0.21 -0.72
CA GLU A 335 28.00 -0.43 0.68
C GLU A 335 26.52 -0.80 0.84
N GLN A 336 25.61 -0.21 0.05
CA GLN A 336 24.20 -0.62 0.05
C GLN A 336 24.01 -2.05 -0.47
N VAL A 337 24.66 -2.42 -1.57
CA VAL A 337 24.62 -3.81 -2.08
C VAL A 337 25.13 -4.78 -1.01
N VAL A 338 26.25 -4.49 -0.37
CA VAL A 338 26.79 -5.32 0.72
C VAL A 338 25.79 -5.45 1.87
N SER A 339 25.20 -4.34 2.31
CA SER A 339 24.20 -4.31 3.38
C SER A 339 22.97 -5.19 3.07
N PHE A 340 22.51 -5.16 1.82
CA PHE A 340 21.40 -6.00 1.35
C PHE A 340 21.74 -7.48 1.49
N PHE A 341 22.89 -7.91 0.97
CA PHE A 341 23.29 -9.32 1.01
C PHE A 341 23.60 -9.81 2.42
N LEU A 342 24.15 -8.97 3.31
CA LEU A 342 24.29 -9.30 4.73
C LEU A 342 22.93 -9.54 5.39
N SER A 343 21.93 -8.73 5.04
CA SER A 343 20.55 -8.90 5.53
C SER A 343 19.89 -10.15 4.94
N LEU A 344 20.19 -10.45 3.67
CA LEU A 344 19.69 -11.62 2.96
C LEU A 344 20.27 -12.92 3.54
N ASP A 345 21.53 -12.93 3.95
CA ASP A 345 22.18 -14.09 4.55
C ASP A 345 21.55 -14.49 5.89
N GLN A 346 21.02 -13.53 6.66
CA GLN A 346 20.25 -13.85 7.86
C GLN A 346 19.04 -14.73 7.56
N LEU A 347 18.40 -14.62 6.38
CA LEU A 347 17.35 -15.56 5.98
C LEU A 347 17.88 -16.96 5.70
N VAL A 348 19.04 -17.08 5.06
CA VAL A 348 19.66 -18.38 4.77
C VAL A 348 19.95 -19.11 6.09
N VAL A 349 20.57 -18.41 7.04
CA VAL A 349 20.91 -18.95 8.36
C VAL A 349 19.68 -19.28 9.20
N GLN A 350 18.65 -18.41 9.20
CA GLN A 350 17.49 -18.59 10.08
C GLN A 350 16.41 -19.53 9.51
N LYS A 351 16.20 -19.52 8.18
CA LYS A 351 15.12 -20.25 7.51
C LYS A 351 15.59 -21.40 6.61
N GLY A 352 16.90 -21.61 6.46
CA GLY A 352 17.47 -22.69 5.64
C GLY A 352 17.15 -22.58 4.14
N LYS A 353 16.93 -21.37 3.63
CA LYS A 353 16.54 -21.13 2.22
C LYS A 353 17.77 -21.12 1.32
N THR A 354 17.72 -21.84 0.20
CA THR A 354 18.85 -21.92 -0.76
C THR A 354 18.73 -20.97 -1.95
N TRP A 355 17.51 -20.50 -2.27
CA TRP A 355 17.28 -19.58 -3.39
C TRP A 355 18.15 -18.31 -3.36
N PRO A 356 18.46 -17.68 -2.20
CA PRO A 356 19.30 -16.48 -2.19
C PRO A 356 20.72 -16.77 -2.69
N LEU A 357 21.26 -17.93 -2.32
CA LEU A 357 22.58 -18.37 -2.73
C LEU A 357 22.59 -18.72 -4.22
N GLU A 358 21.59 -19.49 -4.67
CA GLU A 358 21.51 -20.02 -6.03
C GLU A 358 21.17 -18.93 -7.06
N SER A 359 20.28 -18.00 -6.73
CA SER A 359 19.69 -17.05 -7.70
C SER A 359 20.31 -15.65 -7.66
N LEU A 360 20.98 -15.26 -6.56
CA LEU A 360 21.58 -13.94 -6.42
C LEU A 360 23.09 -14.01 -6.14
N ALA A 361 23.48 -14.65 -5.04
CA ALA A 361 24.86 -14.61 -4.55
C ALA A 361 25.87 -15.25 -5.52
N ARG A 362 25.65 -16.52 -5.89
CA ARG A 362 26.56 -17.25 -6.79
C ARG A 362 26.68 -16.58 -8.16
N PRO A 363 25.58 -16.23 -8.86
CA PRO A 363 25.68 -15.53 -10.15
C PRO A 363 26.42 -14.19 -10.05
N LEU A 364 26.21 -13.42 -8.98
CA LEU A 364 26.90 -12.14 -8.77
C LEU A 364 28.41 -12.34 -8.66
N VAL A 365 28.86 -13.32 -7.88
CA VAL A 365 30.28 -13.65 -7.72
C VAL A 365 30.89 -14.10 -9.05
N GLU A 366 30.26 -15.07 -9.71
CA GLU A 366 30.77 -15.66 -10.95
C GLU A 366 30.95 -14.59 -12.04
N GLN A 367 29.98 -13.69 -12.18
CA GLN A 367 29.98 -12.66 -13.22
C GLN A 367 30.83 -11.43 -12.87
N SER A 368 31.00 -11.10 -11.58
CA SER A 368 31.86 -9.98 -11.16
C SER A 368 33.34 -10.37 -11.09
N LEU A 369 33.67 -11.65 -10.89
CA LEU A 369 35.05 -12.12 -10.67
C LEU A 369 36.05 -11.72 -11.76
N PRO A 370 35.74 -11.80 -13.07
CA PRO A 370 36.68 -11.39 -14.12
C PRO A 370 37.03 -9.89 -14.02
N VAL A 371 36.02 -9.06 -13.77
CA VAL A 371 36.15 -7.61 -13.60
C VAL A 371 37.02 -7.31 -12.38
N ILE A 372 36.74 -7.95 -11.25
CA ILE A 372 37.52 -7.79 -10.02
C ILE A 372 38.98 -8.20 -10.21
N LYS A 373 39.25 -9.34 -10.86
CA LYS A 373 40.62 -9.81 -11.12
C LYS A 373 41.41 -8.81 -11.97
N SER A 374 40.76 -8.21 -12.97
CA SER A 374 41.38 -7.15 -13.78
C SER A 374 41.65 -5.87 -12.97
N MET A 375 40.80 -5.56 -11.98
CA MET A 375 40.96 -4.41 -11.08
C MET A 375 42.10 -4.58 -10.05
N VAL A 376 42.24 -5.77 -9.45
CA VAL A 376 43.37 -6.09 -8.53
C VAL A 376 44.71 -5.92 -9.23
N SER A 377 44.76 -6.26 -10.52
CA SER A 377 45.98 -6.25 -11.32
C SER A 377 46.39 -4.84 -11.78
N SER A 378 45.48 -3.85 -11.68
CA SER A 378 45.65 -2.49 -12.23
C SER A 378 45.58 -1.37 -11.17
N SER A 379 45.07 -1.63 -9.97
CA SER A 379 45.04 -0.66 -8.87
C SER A 379 45.19 -1.33 -7.50
N ALA A 380 46.01 -0.75 -6.63
CA ALA A 380 46.26 -1.26 -5.27
C ALA A 380 45.11 -1.00 -4.28
N GLU A 381 44.01 -0.38 -4.71
CA GLU A 381 42.90 0.01 -3.86
C GLU A 381 41.59 -0.63 -4.34
N LEU A 382 41.40 -1.90 -3.97
CA LEU A 382 40.08 -2.48 -3.84
C LEU A 382 39.46 -2.00 -2.53
N VAL A 383 38.23 -1.51 -2.58
CA VAL A 383 37.50 -1.04 -1.39
C VAL A 383 37.43 -2.21 -0.39
N PRO A 384 37.92 -2.05 0.86
CA PRO A 384 37.91 -3.12 1.85
C PRO A 384 36.53 -3.76 2.05
N SER A 385 35.45 -2.98 1.97
CA SER A 385 34.06 -3.45 2.07
C SER A 385 33.68 -4.39 0.92
N PHE A 386 34.13 -4.13 -0.31
CA PHE A 386 33.87 -4.98 -1.47
C PHE A 386 34.71 -6.25 -1.46
N TYR A 387 35.97 -6.14 -1.03
CA TYR A 387 36.84 -7.31 -0.81
C TYR A 387 36.30 -8.21 0.31
N PHE A 388 35.80 -7.62 1.41
CA PHE A 388 35.19 -8.36 2.52
C PHE A 388 33.88 -9.04 2.09
N PHE A 389 33.07 -8.35 1.29
CA PHE A 389 31.86 -8.90 0.69
C PHE A 389 32.14 -10.09 -0.24
N LEU A 390 33.12 -9.96 -1.14
CA LEU A 390 33.53 -11.06 -2.00
C LEU A 390 34.10 -12.21 -1.17
N ARG A 391 34.94 -11.92 -0.17
CA ARG A 391 35.49 -12.94 0.73
C ARG A 391 34.40 -13.64 1.55
N TYR A 392 33.34 -12.93 1.94
CA TYR A 392 32.16 -13.48 2.59
C TYR A 392 31.40 -14.43 1.65
N LEU A 393 31.14 -13.99 0.42
CA LEU A 393 30.45 -14.77 -0.61
C LEU A 393 31.28 -15.96 -1.15
N PHE A 394 32.61 -15.92 -1.05
CA PHE A 394 33.51 -17.03 -1.40
C PHE A 394 33.70 -18.05 -0.26
N VAL A 395 33.25 -17.73 0.96
CA VAL A 395 33.30 -18.63 2.14
C VAL A 395 31.97 -19.36 2.35
N LEU A 396 30.86 -18.78 1.89
CA LEU A 396 29.58 -19.47 1.66
C LEU A 396 29.65 -20.39 0.44
#